data_AF-A0A9X3EYW1-F1
#
_entry.id   AF-A0A9X3EYW1-F1
#
_cell.length_a   1.000
_cell.length_b   1.000
_cell.length_c   1.000
_cell.angle_alpha   90.00
_cell.angle_beta   90.00
_cell.angle_gamma   90.00
#
_symmetry.space_group_name_H-M   'P 1'
#
loop_
_entity.id
_entity.type
_entity.pdbx_description
1 polymer ?
#
loop_
_entity_poly.entity_id
_entity_poly.type
_entity_poly.pdbx_seq_one_letter_code
_entity_poly.pdbx_strand_id
1 'polypeptide(L)'
;MRTATVLLSLALVAACGEENSAPVQPEVLTDQSGAVFGWECDDDDVCRLSLLEDSPPLPVDECGPKLEPAYSYSWGDMIELSAVCADSEGWVSFPRLGRFVVCESDSECPTIGDDVFECNAGFCKNAAHAESFDQLPNRWAMEQICLGDIPRYEPYEASPELAAAIDEACPGGPNDPCLDLPASCPDPRG
;
A
#
# COMPACT_ATOMS: atom_id res chain seq x y z
N MET A 1 -46.93 26.05 50.98
CA MET A 1 -46.03 26.79 50.07
C MET A 1 -44.82 25.93 49.75
N ARG A 2 -44.65 25.59 48.47
CA ARG A 2 -43.41 25.39 47.70
C ARG A 2 -43.64 24.33 46.62
N THR A 3 -44.25 24.81 45.54
CA THR A 3 -44.21 24.24 44.19
C THR A 3 -42.74 24.25 43.74
N ALA A 4 -42.25 23.15 43.19
CA ALA A 4 -40.95 23.11 42.51
C ALA A 4 -41.10 22.43 41.15
N THR A 5 -40.67 23.19 40.16
CA THR A 5 -40.84 23.12 38.71
C THR A 5 -40.24 21.86 38.07
N VAL A 6 -41.00 21.26 37.15
CA VAL A 6 -40.54 20.28 36.16
C VAL A 6 -39.69 21.01 35.12
N LEU A 7 -38.41 20.67 35.02
CA LEU A 7 -37.53 21.13 33.93
C LEU A 7 -37.54 20.08 32.82
N LEU A 8 -38.15 20.46 31.71
CA LEU A 8 -38.21 19.73 30.45
C LEU A 8 -36.87 19.97 29.73
N SER A 9 -35.97 18.99 29.72
CA SER A 9 -34.73 19.08 28.93
C SER A 9 -35.05 18.79 27.46
N LEU A 10 -34.95 19.82 26.61
CA LEU A 10 -34.98 19.70 25.16
C LEU A 10 -33.82 18.81 24.69
N ALA A 11 -34.14 17.80 23.89
CA ALA A 11 -33.18 17.05 23.10
C ALA A 11 -32.59 17.95 22.01
N LEU A 12 -31.28 18.23 22.09
CA LEU A 12 -30.53 18.73 20.94
C LEU A 12 -30.12 17.53 20.09
N VAL A 13 -30.81 17.32 18.99
CA VAL A 13 -30.33 16.49 17.88
C VAL A 13 -29.26 17.33 17.17
N ALA A 14 -28.00 17.12 17.53
CA ALA A 14 -26.87 17.65 16.77
C ALA A 14 -26.72 16.79 15.51
N ALA A 15 -27.37 17.21 14.43
CA ALA A 15 -26.99 16.82 13.09
C ALA A 15 -25.76 17.65 12.70
N CYS A 16 -24.57 17.16 13.01
CA CYS A 16 -23.34 17.53 12.30
C CYS A 16 -23.36 16.63 11.05
N GLY A 17 -23.64 17.10 9.84
CA GLY A 17 -22.80 18.03 9.09
C GLY A 17 -21.69 17.19 8.48
N GLU A 18 -21.74 16.90 7.18
CA GLU A 18 -20.69 16.21 6.42
C GLU A 18 -19.33 16.77 6.85
N GLU A 19 -18.63 16.00 7.68
CA GLU A 19 -17.23 16.25 7.99
C GLU A 19 -16.50 16.03 6.68
N ASN A 20 -16.06 17.11 6.04
CA ASN A 20 -14.86 17.08 5.22
C ASN A 20 -13.73 16.68 6.18
N SER A 21 -13.68 15.40 6.52
CA SER A 21 -12.56 14.78 7.22
C SER A 21 -11.34 15.12 6.39
N ALA A 22 -10.36 15.78 7.02
CA ALA A 22 -9.10 16.03 6.35
C ALA A 22 -8.55 14.70 5.79
N PRO A 23 -7.86 14.73 4.64
CA PRO A 23 -7.23 13.53 4.09
C PRO A 23 -6.46 12.79 5.19
N VAL A 24 -6.69 11.49 5.32
CA VAL A 24 -5.95 10.67 6.26
C VAL A 24 -4.51 10.61 5.75
N GLN A 25 -3.57 11.06 6.57
CA GLN A 25 -2.14 10.88 6.32
C GLN A 25 -1.51 10.15 7.51
N PRO A 26 -1.25 8.84 7.38
CA PRO A 26 -0.55 8.11 8.41
C PRO A 26 0.91 8.59 8.49
N GLU A 27 1.49 8.55 9.69
CA GLU A 27 2.92 8.87 9.88
C GLU A 27 3.83 7.72 9.42
N VAL A 28 3.26 6.52 9.28
CA VAL A 28 3.99 5.30 8.91
C VAL A 28 3.20 4.47 7.91
N LEU A 29 3.91 3.82 6.99
CA LEU A 29 3.38 2.79 6.11
C LEU A 29 4.02 1.46 6.45
N THR A 30 3.22 0.40 6.45
CA THR A 30 3.68 -0.97 6.59
C THR A 30 3.47 -1.70 5.28
N ASP A 31 4.45 -2.47 4.82
CA ASP A 31 4.28 -3.31 3.64
C ASP A 31 4.01 -4.77 3.99
N GLN A 32 3.71 -5.57 2.97
CA GLN A 32 3.40 -7.01 3.11
C GLN A 32 4.47 -7.83 3.85
N SER A 33 5.73 -7.38 3.87
CA SER A 33 6.81 -8.07 4.58
C SER A 33 6.86 -7.74 6.07
N GLY A 34 6.01 -6.82 6.52
CA GLY A 34 6.01 -6.25 7.86
C GLY A 34 7.04 -5.13 8.04
N ALA A 35 7.72 -4.70 6.97
CA ALA A 35 8.64 -3.58 7.02
C ALA A 35 7.88 -2.27 7.19
N VAL A 36 8.41 -1.40 8.05
CA VAL A 36 7.81 -0.09 8.37
C VAL A 36 8.67 1.03 7.81
N PHE A 37 8.00 2.02 7.22
CA PHE A 37 8.57 3.21 6.63
C PHE A 37 7.89 4.45 7.22
N GLY A 38 8.65 5.50 7.47
CA GLY A 38 8.07 6.79 7.78
C GLY A 38 7.47 7.40 6.50
N TRP A 39 6.35 8.09 6.66
CA TRP A 39 5.60 8.70 5.57
C TRP A 39 5.38 10.17 5.88
N GLU A 40 6.04 11.02 5.09
CA GLU A 40 6.03 12.46 5.30
C GLU A 40 5.66 13.16 3.99
N CYS A 41 4.54 13.87 3.99
CA CYS A 41 4.12 14.70 2.86
C CYS A 41 4.32 16.18 3.20
N ASP A 42 4.77 16.96 2.21
CA ASP A 42 4.85 18.41 2.34
C ASP A 42 3.52 19.08 1.95
N ASP A 43 3.49 20.41 2.10
CA ASP A 43 2.30 21.24 1.80
C ASP A 43 1.89 21.21 0.31
N ASP A 44 2.75 20.68 -0.57
CA ASP A 44 2.49 20.51 -2.01
C ASP A 44 2.04 19.06 -2.34
N ASP A 45 1.63 18.29 -1.33
CA ASP A 45 1.23 16.87 -1.41
C ASP A 45 2.33 15.95 -1.97
N VAL A 46 3.59 16.37 -1.89
CA VAL A 46 4.73 15.53 -2.27
C VAL A 46 5.17 14.71 -1.07
N CYS A 47 4.90 13.41 -1.14
CA CYS A 47 5.26 12.48 -0.08
C CYS A 47 6.67 11.89 -0.26
N ARG A 48 7.31 11.56 0.86
CA ARG A 48 8.62 10.92 0.91
C ARG A 48 8.58 9.78 1.91
N LEU A 49 9.27 8.70 1.55
CA LEU A 49 9.57 7.62 2.47
C LEU A 49 10.79 8.01 3.30
N SER A 50 10.65 8.02 4.61
CA SER A 50 11.78 8.12 5.54
C SER A 50 12.13 6.75 6.12
N LEU A 51 13.43 6.49 6.27
CA LEU A 51 13.93 5.29 6.93
C LEU A 51 13.85 5.49 8.44
N LEU A 52 13.11 4.63 9.12
CA LEU A 52 12.98 4.61 10.57
C LEU A 52 14.08 3.73 11.20
N GLU A 53 14.19 3.82 12.53
CA GLU A 53 14.93 2.80 13.30
C GLU A 53 14.28 1.43 13.01
N ASP A 54 15.09 0.44 12.65
CA ASP A 54 14.68 -0.91 12.19
C ASP A 54 14.03 -1.01 10.80
N SER A 55 14.09 0.04 9.97
CA SER A 55 13.73 -0.11 8.55
C SER A 55 14.59 -1.20 7.88
N PRO A 56 14.01 -1.92 6.91
CA PRO A 56 14.69 -2.99 6.19
C PRO A 56 16.01 -2.51 5.58
N PRO A 57 17.04 -3.38 5.50
CA PRO A 57 18.30 -3.01 4.90
C PRO A 57 18.09 -2.68 3.42
N LEU A 58 18.69 -1.58 3.01
CA LEU A 58 18.76 -1.18 1.62
C LEU A 58 19.58 -2.22 0.83
N PRO A 59 19.20 -2.54 -0.43
CA PRO A 59 19.97 -3.44 -1.29
C PRO A 59 21.23 -2.73 -1.81
N VAL A 60 22.19 -2.50 -0.90
CA VAL A 60 23.43 -1.74 -1.13
C VAL A 60 24.33 -2.36 -2.19
N ASP A 61 24.25 -3.68 -2.40
CA ASP A 61 25.11 -4.39 -3.34
C ASP A 61 24.61 -4.33 -4.80
N GLU A 62 23.35 -3.94 -5.03
CA GLU A 62 22.78 -3.82 -6.38
C GLU A 62 23.02 -2.44 -7.01
N CYS A 63 23.23 -1.41 -6.19
CA CYS A 63 23.55 -0.08 -6.68
C CYS A 63 25.03 0.00 -7.04
N GLY A 64 25.29 0.02 -8.35
CA GLY A 64 26.62 0.29 -8.89
C GLY A 64 27.22 1.59 -8.32
N PRO A 65 28.51 1.88 -8.59
CA PRO A 65 29.32 2.85 -7.82
C PRO A 65 28.87 4.33 -7.90
N LYS A 66 27.80 4.64 -8.61
CA LYS A 66 27.30 6.00 -8.83
C LYS A 66 25.90 6.24 -8.28
N LEU A 67 25.18 5.18 -7.91
CA LEU A 67 23.81 5.28 -7.43
C LEU A 67 23.81 4.94 -5.94
N GLU A 68 23.00 5.67 -5.19
CA GLU A 68 22.74 5.40 -3.79
C GLU A 68 21.46 4.58 -3.67
N PRO A 69 21.45 3.51 -2.87
CA PRO A 69 20.23 2.75 -2.64
C PRO A 69 19.26 3.59 -1.81
N ALA A 70 17.98 3.52 -2.16
CA ALA A 70 16.89 4.16 -1.44
C ALA A 70 15.61 3.30 -1.57
N TYR A 71 14.51 3.79 -1.01
CA TYR A 71 13.18 3.32 -1.33
C TYR A 71 12.40 4.41 -2.06
N SER A 72 11.53 4.00 -2.97
CA SER A 72 10.51 4.85 -3.57
C SER A 72 9.15 4.19 -3.42
N TYR A 73 8.11 4.93 -3.81
CA TYR A 73 6.78 4.39 -3.95
C TYR A 73 6.24 4.66 -5.35
N SER A 74 5.30 3.84 -5.78
CA SER A 74 4.43 4.06 -6.94
C SER A 74 3.02 3.65 -6.59
N TRP A 75 2.02 4.21 -7.28
CA TRP A 75 0.63 3.92 -6.99
C TRP A 75 -0.21 3.80 -8.26
N GLY A 76 -1.37 3.15 -8.10
CA GLY A 76 -2.37 2.90 -9.13
C GLY A 76 -3.61 2.35 -8.44
N ASP A 77 -3.85 1.04 -8.56
CA ASP A 77 -4.89 0.34 -7.79
C ASP A 77 -4.47 0.10 -6.33
N MET A 78 -3.18 -0.11 -6.09
CA MET A 78 -2.55 -0.29 -4.77
C MET A 78 -1.28 0.57 -4.69
N ILE A 79 -0.78 0.77 -3.47
CA ILE A 79 0.49 1.47 -3.25
C ILE A 79 1.61 0.44 -3.16
N GLU A 80 2.61 0.55 -4.03
CA GLU A 80 3.83 -0.28 -4.03
C GLU A 80 4.99 0.52 -3.44
N LEU A 81 5.69 -0.06 -2.47
CA LEU A 81 6.98 0.43 -1.96
C LEU A 81 8.10 -0.43 -2.55
N SER A 82 9.02 0.17 -3.30
CA SER A 82 10.08 -0.56 -4.02
C SER A 82 11.44 -0.04 -3.64
N ALA A 83 12.43 -0.94 -3.60
CA ALA A 83 13.81 -0.50 -3.55
C ALA A 83 14.20 0.16 -4.88
N VAL A 84 15.04 1.19 -4.79
CA VAL A 84 15.57 1.91 -5.94
C VAL A 84 17.06 2.15 -5.79
N CYS A 85 17.73 2.35 -6.92
CA CYS A 85 19.03 3.00 -6.97
C CYS A 85 18.82 4.41 -7.54
N ALA A 86 19.15 5.43 -6.76
CA ALA A 86 18.89 6.82 -7.09
C ALA A 86 20.19 7.66 -7.08
N ASP A 87 20.21 8.73 -7.86
CA ASP A 87 21.20 9.79 -7.78
C ASP A 87 20.52 11.16 -7.96
N SER A 88 21.30 12.22 -8.16
CA SER A 88 20.75 13.57 -8.39
C SER A 88 20.02 13.74 -9.73
N GLU A 89 20.17 12.81 -10.67
CA GLU A 89 19.61 12.88 -12.02
C GLU A 89 18.36 11.99 -12.19
N GLY A 90 18.16 11.00 -11.32
CA GLY A 90 16.95 10.18 -11.31
C GLY A 90 17.06 8.91 -10.47
N TRP A 91 16.17 7.94 -10.72
CA TRP A 91 16.20 6.64 -10.05
C TRP A 91 15.83 5.49 -10.99
N VAL A 92 16.30 4.30 -10.64
CA VAL A 92 15.91 3.02 -11.24
C VAL A 92 15.24 2.18 -10.18
N SER A 93 13.98 1.82 -10.40
CA SER A 93 13.24 0.91 -9.52
C SER A 93 13.57 -0.54 -9.84
N PHE A 94 13.53 -1.37 -8.80
CA PHE A 94 13.56 -2.83 -8.89
C PHE A 94 12.16 -3.35 -8.54
N PRO A 95 11.25 -3.53 -9.53
CA PRO A 95 9.87 -3.94 -9.25
C PRO A 95 9.75 -5.31 -8.56
N ARG A 96 10.77 -6.17 -8.69
CA ARG A 96 10.85 -7.45 -7.97
C ARG A 96 11.11 -7.28 -6.47
N LEU A 97 11.58 -6.11 -6.06
CA LEU A 97 11.76 -5.70 -4.67
C LEU A 97 10.61 -4.79 -4.20
N GLY A 98 9.52 -4.74 -4.98
CA GLY A 98 8.26 -4.10 -4.65
C GLY A 98 7.47 -4.89 -3.62
N ARG A 99 6.79 -4.18 -2.72
CA ARG A 99 5.81 -4.71 -1.78
C ARG A 99 4.63 -3.78 -1.71
N PHE A 100 3.42 -4.32 -1.68
CA PHE A 100 2.25 -3.49 -1.48
C PHE A 100 2.14 -3.03 -0.02
N VAL A 101 1.56 -1.85 0.17
CA VAL A 101 1.19 -1.34 1.49
C VAL A 101 -0.01 -2.14 2.02
N VAL A 102 0.11 -2.60 3.25
CA VAL A 102 -0.92 -3.34 3.97
C VAL A 102 -1.54 -2.50 5.08
N CYS A 103 -2.73 -2.89 5.51
CA CYS A 103 -3.53 -2.15 6.49
C CYS A 103 -4.45 -3.08 7.29
N GLU A 104 -4.84 -2.65 8.49
CA GLU A 104 -5.95 -3.22 9.23
C GLU A 104 -7.21 -2.33 9.16
N SER A 105 -7.03 -1.04 8.84
CA SER A 105 -8.06 -0.01 8.82
C SER A 105 -7.77 1.11 7.82
N ASP A 106 -8.82 1.84 7.41
CA ASP A 106 -8.68 2.98 6.48
C ASP A 106 -7.75 4.08 7.00
N SER A 107 -7.59 4.20 8.34
CA SER A 107 -6.68 5.18 8.93
C SER A 107 -5.20 4.95 8.65
N GLU A 108 -4.84 3.76 8.15
CA GLU A 108 -3.47 3.39 7.78
C GLU A 108 -3.18 3.61 6.29
N CYS A 109 -4.20 4.00 5.51
CA CYS A 109 -4.06 4.24 4.09
C CYS A 109 -3.92 5.75 3.81
N PRO A 110 -2.88 6.17 3.07
CA PRO A 110 -2.62 7.58 2.82
C PRO A 110 -3.53 8.12 1.71
N THR A 111 -3.53 9.44 1.59
CA THR A 111 -3.98 10.13 0.37
C THR A 111 -2.74 10.56 -0.42
N ILE A 112 -2.71 10.29 -1.73
CA ILE A 112 -1.56 10.65 -2.59
C ILE A 112 -2.07 11.53 -3.72
N GLY A 113 -1.80 12.83 -3.64
CA GLY A 113 -2.43 13.82 -4.53
C GLY A 113 -3.95 13.79 -4.36
N ASP A 114 -4.68 13.56 -5.46
CA ASP A 114 -6.14 13.43 -5.45
C ASP A 114 -6.64 11.98 -5.18
N ASP A 115 -5.72 11.00 -5.10
CA ASP A 115 -6.06 9.59 -4.93
C ASP A 115 -6.22 9.23 -3.45
N VAL A 116 -7.44 8.81 -3.07
CA VAL A 116 -7.77 8.34 -1.71
C VAL A 116 -7.67 6.83 -1.66
N PHE A 117 -6.90 6.31 -0.70
CA PHE A 117 -6.77 4.87 -0.48
C PHE A 117 -7.59 4.42 0.73
N GLU A 118 -8.28 3.30 0.59
CA GLU A 118 -9.07 2.65 1.64
C GLU A 118 -8.51 1.25 1.91
N CYS A 119 -8.73 0.77 3.13
CA CYS A 119 -8.27 -0.56 3.51
C CYS A 119 -9.25 -1.62 3.02
N ASN A 120 -8.81 -2.44 2.07
CA ASN A 120 -9.64 -3.49 1.50
C ASN A 120 -8.83 -4.78 1.37
N ALA A 121 -9.34 -5.86 1.97
CA ALA A 121 -8.68 -7.17 1.99
C ALA A 121 -7.23 -7.14 2.53
N GLY A 122 -6.94 -6.22 3.45
CA GLY A 122 -5.61 -6.05 4.03
C GLY A 122 -4.64 -5.22 3.18
N PHE A 123 -5.09 -4.59 2.09
CA PHE A 123 -4.28 -3.73 1.24
C PHE A 123 -4.87 -2.32 1.17
N CYS A 124 -4.00 -1.31 1.09
CA CYS A 124 -4.43 0.04 0.75
C CYS A 124 -4.72 0.14 -0.74
N LYS A 125 -6.00 0.24 -1.10
CA LYS A 125 -6.45 0.27 -2.49
C LYS A 125 -7.11 1.61 -2.85
N ASN A 126 -6.91 2.05 -4.08
CA ASN A 126 -7.44 3.32 -4.56
C ASN A 126 -8.97 3.25 -4.68
N ALA A 127 -9.67 4.06 -3.88
CA ALA A 127 -11.13 4.10 -3.83
C ALA A 127 -11.76 4.56 -5.16
N ALA A 128 -11.01 5.32 -5.97
CA ALA A 128 -11.46 5.72 -7.31
C ALA A 128 -11.59 4.53 -8.27
N HIS A 129 -10.93 3.41 -7.97
CA HIS A 129 -10.93 2.18 -8.78
C HIS A 129 -11.63 1.02 -8.04
N ALA A 130 -12.66 1.29 -7.24
CA ALA A 130 -13.34 0.26 -6.45
C ALA A 130 -13.85 -0.93 -7.29
N GLU A 131 -14.12 -0.75 -8.58
CA GLU A 131 -14.49 -1.81 -9.51
C GLU A 131 -13.38 -2.83 -9.80
N SER A 132 -12.11 -2.48 -9.53
CA SER A 132 -10.98 -3.39 -9.63
C SER A 132 -10.84 -4.29 -8.40
N PHE A 133 -11.54 -3.98 -7.30
CA PHE A 133 -11.37 -4.70 -6.03
C PHE A 133 -11.82 -6.17 -6.11
N ASP A 134 -12.79 -6.46 -6.98
CA ASP A 134 -13.30 -7.81 -7.24
C ASP A 134 -12.48 -8.57 -8.32
N GLN A 135 -11.54 -7.89 -8.97
CA GLN A 135 -10.70 -8.45 -10.02
C GLN A 135 -9.37 -8.94 -9.43
N LEU A 136 -8.82 -9.99 -10.04
CA LEU A 136 -7.46 -10.37 -9.73
C LEU A 136 -6.47 -9.42 -10.39
N PRO A 137 -5.31 -9.16 -9.77
CA PRO A 137 -4.28 -8.31 -10.33
C PRO A 137 -3.72 -8.89 -11.63
N ASN A 138 -2.96 -8.09 -12.36
CA ASN A 138 -2.16 -8.61 -13.48
C ASN A 138 -1.00 -9.50 -12.98
N ARG A 139 -0.29 -10.14 -13.91
CA ARG A 139 0.81 -11.07 -13.60
C ARG A 139 1.88 -10.47 -12.68
N TRP A 140 2.26 -9.21 -12.88
CA TRP A 140 3.31 -8.56 -12.10
C TRP A 140 2.89 -8.33 -10.65
N ALA A 141 1.70 -7.77 -10.45
CA ALA A 141 1.14 -7.55 -9.14
C ALA A 141 0.79 -8.89 -8.44
N MET A 142 0.40 -9.92 -9.19
CA MET A 142 0.23 -11.28 -8.66
C MET A 142 1.54 -11.82 -8.07
N GLU A 143 2.66 -11.70 -8.80
CA GLU A 143 3.98 -12.15 -8.32
C GLU A 143 4.39 -11.42 -7.03
N GLN A 144 4.17 -10.10 -6.96
CA GLN A 144 4.43 -9.32 -5.74
C GLN A 144 3.51 -9.75 -4.58
N ILE A 145 2.22 -9.99 -4.83
CA ILE A 145 1.28 -10.46 -3.80
C ILE A 145 1.71 -11.80 -3.22
N CYS A 146 2.03 -12.76 -4.10
CA CYS A 146 2.40 -14.12 -3.73
C CYS A 146 3.70 -14.21 -2.91
N LEU A 147 4.57 -13.22 -3.03
CA LEU A 147 5.90 -13.21 -2.42
C LEU A 147 6.08 -12.04 -1.44
N GLY A 148 5.00 -11.33 -1.16
CA GLY A 148 5.02 -10.09 -0.40
C GLY A 148 5.43 -10.28 1.05
N ASP A 149 5.16 -11.47 1.62
CA ASP A 149 5.45 -11.83 3.01
C ASP A 149 6.94 -12.13 3.25
N ILE A 150 7.74 -12.31 2.21
CA ILE A 150 9.17 -12.56 2.34
C ILE A 150 9.87 -11.29 2.84
N PRO A 151 10.65 -11.37 3.94
CA PRO A 151 11.37 -10.23 4.49
C PRO A 151 12.31 -9.58 3.48
N ARG A 152 12.35 -8.25 3.42
CA ARG A 152 13.18 -7.48 2.47
C ARG A 152 14.69 -7.74 2.53
N TYR A 153 15.21 -8.27 3.63
CA TYR A 153 16.63 -8.62 3.75
C TYR A 153 16.98 -9.96 3.07
N GLU A 154 16.01 -10.70 2.55
CA GLU A 154 16.20 -11.92 1.79
C GLU A 154 15.98 -11.62 0.30
N PRO A 155 17.02 -11.68 -0.57
CA PRO A 155 16.78 -11.66 -2.01
C PRO A 155 15.96 -12.90 -2.35
N TYR A 156 14.80 -12.70 -2.96
CA TYR A 156 13.93 -13.81 -3.31
C TYR A 156 13.56 -13.74 -4.79
N GLU A 157 13.52 -14.91 -5.40
CA GLU A 157 12.93 -15.14 -6.70
C GLU A 157 11.79 -16.13 -6.50
N ALA A 158 10.74 -16.03 -7.32
CA ALA A 158 9.71 -17.06 -7.36
C ALA A 158 10.37 -18.43 -7.56
N SER A 159 10.00 -19.41 -6.74
CA SER A 159 10.40 -20.80 -7.01
C SER A 159 9.87 -21.21 -8.40
N PRO A 160 10.51 -22.16 -9.10
CA PRO A 160 9.98 -22.65 -10.37
C PRO A 160 8.52 -23.11 -10.28
N GLU A 161 8.12 -23.68 -9.14
CA GLU A 161 6.75 -24.10 -8.87
C GLU A 161 5.78 -22.92 -8.76
N LEU A 162 6.15 -21.87 -8.03
CA LEU A 162 5.31 -20.68 -7.90
C LEU A 162 5.25 -19.89 -9.21
N ALA A 163 6.37 -19.74 -9.91
CA ALA A 163 6.41 -19.09 -11.20
C ALA A 163 5.48 -19.79 -12.21
N ALA A 164 5.51 -21.12 -12.26
CA ALA A 164 4.61 -21.90 -13.11
C ALA A 164 3.13 -21.74 -12.70
N ALA A 165 2.84 -21.70 -11.40
CA ALA A 165 1.48 -21.48 -10.91
C ALA A 165 0.95 -20.08 -11.25
N ILE A 166 1.80 -19.05 -11.18
CA ILE A 166 1.47 -17.68 -11.60
C ILE A 166 1.24 -17.64 -13.12
N ASP A 167 2.11 -18.26 -13.91
CA ASP A 167 1.94 -18.28 -15.36
C ASP A 167 0.65 -19.02 -15.80
N GLU A 168 0.26 -20.08 -15.08
CA GLU A 168 -1.02 -20.78 -15.30
C GLU A 168 -2.23 -19.91 -14.91
N ALA A 169 -2.14 -19.21 -13.77
CA ALA A 169 -3.16 -18.29 -13.27
C ALA A 169 -3.35 -17.05 -14.17
N CYS A 170 -2.29 -16.63 -14.87
CA CYS A 170 -2.25 -15.39 -15.65
C CYS A 170 -1.90 -15.66 -17.13
N PRO A 171 -2.72 -16.42 -17.89
CA PRO A 171 -2.38 -16.86 -19.25
C PRO A 171 -2.49 -15.75 -20.31
N GLY A 172 -2.98 -14.57 -19.92
CA GLY A 172 -3.10 -13.39 -20.77
C GLY A 172 -1.77 -12.65 -20.97
N GLY A 173 -1.85 -11.44 -21.49
CA GLY A 173 -0.71 -10.52 -21.53
C GLY A 173 -0.28 -10.07 -20.13
N PRO A 174 0.92 -9.49 -19.98
CA PRO A 174 1.46 -9.07 -18.69
C PRO A 174 0.63 -8.01 -17.95
N ASN A 175 -0.26 -7.30 -18.67
CA ASN A 175 -1.14 -6.28 -18.11
C ASN A 175 -2.59 -6.75 -17.99
N ASP A 176 -2.93 -7.95 -18.47
CA ASP A 176 -4.27 -8.49 -18.35
C ASP A 176 -4.46 -9.02 -16.90
N PRO A 177 -5.66 -8.85 -16.31
CA PRO A 177 -6.00 -9.49 -15.05
C PRO A 177 -5.78 -11.00 -15.11
N CYS A 178 -5.24 -11.57 -14.03
CA CYS A 178 -5.16 -13.03 -13.90
C CYS A 178 -6.58 -13.62 -13.81
N LEU A 179 -6.72 -14.87 -14.25
CA LEU A 179 -8.00 -15.58 -14.25
C LEU A 179 -8.22 -16.34 -12.94
N ASP A 180 -7.13 -16.78 -12.30
CA ASP A 180 -7.13 -17.56 -11.07
C ASP A 180 -6.09 -17.04 -10.06
N LEU A 181 -6.21 -17.45 -8.80
CA LEU A 181 -5.27 -17.13 -7.73
C LEU A 181 -4.47 -18.39 -7.36
N PRO A 182 -3.14 -18.38 -7.41
CA PRO A 182 -2.36 -19.51 -6.93
C PRO A 182 -2.60 -19.73 -5.43
N ALA A 183 -2.74 -21.00 -5.01
CA ALA A 183 -3.23 -21.34 -3.67
C ALA A 183 -2.36 -20.85 -2.50
N SER A 184 -1.08 -20.53 -2.75
CA SER A 184 -0.16 -19.99 -1.75
C SER A 184 -0.23 -18.47 -1.60
N CYS A 185 -0.95 -17.78 -2.48
CA CYS A 185 -0.97 -16.33 -2.53
C CYS A 185 -2.14 -15.77 -1.70
N PRO A 186 -1.96 -14.65 -0.99
CA PRO A 186 -3.05 -13.90 -0.39
C PRO A 186 -4.10 -13.54 -1.45
N ASP A 187 -5.40 -13.66 -1.14
CA ASP A 187 -6.45 -13.17 -2.04
C ASP A 187 -6.62 -11.67 -1.84
N PRO A 188 -6.22 -10.83 -2.81
CA PRO A 188 -6.34 -9.39 -2.65
C PRO A 188 -7.78 -8.93 -2.70
N ARG A 189 -8.79 -9.78 -2.96
CA ARG A 189 -10.21 -9.39 -3.07
C ARG A 189 -10.99 -9.56 -1.76
N GLY A 190 -10.44 -10.27 -0.78
CA GLY A 190 -11.05 -10.50 0.54
C GLY A 190 -11.65 -11.89 0.74
#